data_AF-A0A534WS44-F1
#
_entry.id   AF-A0A534WS44-F1
#
_cell.length_a   1.000
_cell.length_b   1.000
_cell.length_c   1.000
_cell.angle_alpha   90.00
_cell.angle_beta   90.00
_cell.angle_gamma   90.00
#
_symmetry.space_group_name_H-M   'P 1'
#
loop_
_entity.id
_entity.type
_entity.pdbx_description
1 polymer ?
#
loop_
_entity_poly.entity_id
_entity_poly.type
_entity_poly.pdbx_seq_one_letter_code
_entity_poly.pdbx_strand_id
1 'polypeptide(L)'
;MNAYTFRIQQPEARRAEVELQVESRGAESLDVRLPVWTPGSYLVREHQRHVDGLRAEGDGRELQVEKVDKQTWRVRTSGARAIRIWYRLHCFELTVRTNHVDGTHAFLNPSATAAFVVGRESETCSVRLQLPWSWRAWVALPFEDGAYVAQDYDELADSPFECGTEASHAVHTFTARGVRHELVVWGRGDFDGLRVVPDLIKIIDAEAGIFGGLPYPDRYLFILHLNDKSRGGLEHRRSCALIVPRFSFVQKTPYEDFLLLVAHEFFHLWNVKRVRPSAFTPYDWTRENHTRLLWAMEGLTSTYEVVILLRAGLVTPQRFLEIWAERITQLLRTPGRLRTSLSQASFDAWIKHYRPDESTANTTVSYYLKGSIVGFLLDLELRRRSGGAKSLDDLVRTLFEKHGRPPGLPEDGVEKAAIDLIGDRSLHDWFQRAIHSTEELEIDEALAGVGVKPVLAPAGGADDKGGAEQDPDDAPQPDARNRSWIGATLREKTGALEIASVADGSPAQAAGLAAGDEIVAVDGFRADLKQRLARAQPGQTVRLALFRMDELVEVSVQLAAAPRDTVTFIPDPRAKPEQLAARDKWLGARWPE
;
A
#
# COMPACT_ATOMS: atom_id res chain seq x y z
N MET A 1 -21.21 16.10 -21.85
CA MET A 1 -19.73 16.09 -21.80
C MET A 1 -19.30 17.18 -20.85
N ASN A 2 -18.40 16.85 -19.93
CA ASN A 2 -17.76 17.78 -19.01
C ASN A 2 -16.37 18.10 -19.56
N ALA A 3 -16.12 19.35 -19.97
CA ALA A 3 -14.86 19.74 -20.59
C ALA A 3 -13.99 20.51 -19.60
N TYR A 4 -12.81 19.97 -19.29
CA TYR A 4 -11.85 20.53 -18.38
C TYR A 4 -10.69 21.20 -19.12
N THR A 5 -10.14 22.25 -18.54
CA THR A 5 -8.80 22.76 -18.89
C THR A 5 -7.97 22.85 -17.63
N PHE A 6 -6.83 22.16 -17.58
CA PHE A 6 -5.84 22.31 -16.51
C PHE A 6 -4.72 23.22 -17.00
N ARG A 7 -4.43 24.28 -16.23
CA ARG A 7 -3.42 25.28 -16.57
C ARG A 7 -2.33 25.33 -15.52
N ILE A 8 -1.08 25.27 -15.97
CA ILE A 8 0.12 25.48 -15.16
C ILE A 8 0.93 26.55 -15.88
N GLN A 9 0.69 27.82 -15.56
CA GLN A 9 1.38 28.93 -16.22
C GLN A 9 2.68 29.32 -15.52
N GLN A 10 2.67 29.30 -14.19
CA GLN A 10 3.80 29.67 -13.34
C GLN A 10 4.02 28.53 -12.32
N PRO A 11 4.75 27.47 -12.71
CA PRO A 11 4.95 26.31 -11.84
C PRO A 11 5.58 26.65 -10.49
N GLU A 12 6.44 27.68 -10.43
CA GLU A 12 7.05 28.20 -9.19
C GLU A 12 6.01 28.71 -8.17
N ALA A 13 4.81 29.08 -8.62
CA ALA A 13 3.72 29.48 -7.72
C ALA A 13 3.05 28.29 -7.04
N ARG A 14 3.42 27.05 -7.39
CA ARG A 14 2.87 25.80 -6.86
C ARG A 14 1.35 25.75 -6.99
N ARG A 15 0.86 26.09 -8.18
CA ARG A 15 -0.56 26.24 -8.48
C ARG A 15 -0.93 25.57 -9.79
N ALA A 16 -2.10 24.95 -9.79
CA ALA A 16 -2.83 24.58 -10.99
C ALA A 16 -4.14 25.38 -11.04
N GLU A 17 -4.51 25.87 -12.21
CA GLU A 17 -5.83 26.44 -12.44
C GLU A 17 -6.69 25.42 -13.19
N VAL A 18 -7.93 25.25 -12.75
CA VAL A 18 -8.89 24.36 -13.38
C VAL A 18 -10.06 25.18 -13.88
N GLU A 19 -10.44 24.92 -15.12
CA GLU A 19 -11.70 25.37 -15.69
C GLU A 19 -12.54 24.16 -16.07
N LEU A 20 -13.80 24.15 -15.64
CA LEU A 20 -14.82 23.19 -16.05
C LEU A 20 -15.89 23.91 -16.88
N GLN A 21 -16.12 23.44 -18.10
CA GLN A 21 -17.23 23.88 -18.94
C GLN A 21 -18.31 22.81 -19.00
N VAL A 22 -19.55 23.24 -18.78
CA VAL A 22 -20.70 22.34 -18.71
C VAL A 22 -21.99 23.03 -19.14
N GLU A 23 -22.88 22.31 -19.79
CA GLU A 23 -24.23 22.81 -20.11
C GLU A 23 -25.15 22.75 -18.89
N SER A 24 -25.96 23.78 -18.67
CA SER A 24 -26.95 23.80 -17.58
C SER A 24 -28.15 22.88 -17.83
N ARG A 25 -28.46 22.61 -19.11
CA ARG A 25 -29.67 21.89 -19.56
C ARG A 25 -30.97 22.44 -18.95
N GLY A 26 -31.01 23.75 -18.70
CA GLY A 26 -32.18 24.42 -18.10
C GLY A 26 -32.33 24.22 -16.59
N ALA A 27 -31.38 23.58 -15.90
CA ALA A 27 -31.39 23.49 -14.44
C ALA A 27 -31.27 24.88 -13.82
N GLU A 28 -32.01 25.16 -12.74
CA GLU A 28 -31.90 26.44 -12.00
C GLU A 28 -30.57 26.59 -11.25
N SER A 29 -29.98 25.46 -10.84
CA SER A 29 -28.67 25.39 -10.21
C SER A 29 -27.95 24.10 -10.56
N LEU A 30 -26.62 24.15 -10.51
CA LEU A 30 -25.73 22.99 -10.58
C LEU A 30 -24.94 22.88 -9.29
N ASP A 31 -24.88 21.69 -8.70
CA ASP A 31 -23.94 21.40 -7.62
C ASP A 31 -22.68 20.79 -8.22
N VAL A 32 -21.52 21.36 -7.89
CA VAL A 32 -20.21 20.82 -8.22
C VAL A 32 -19.45 20.42 -6.98
N ARG A 33 -18.75 19.29 -7.05
CA ARG A 33 -18.05 18.69 -5.91
C ARG A 33 -16.63 18.30 -6.28
N LEU A 34 -15.72 18.48 -5.34
CA LEU A 34 -14.41 17.83 -5.39
C LEU A 34 -14.45 16.63 -4.43
N PRO A 35 -13.91 15.45 -4.76
CA PRO A 35 -13.85 14.31 -3.85
C PRO A 35 -13.17 14.61 -2.52
N VAL A 36 -13.58 13.95 -1.43
CA VAL A 36 -12.87 14.08 -0.13
C VAL A 36 -11.68 13.13 0.01
N TRP A 37 -11.53 12.17 -0.90
CA TRP A 37 -10.52 11.11 -0.84
C TRP A 37 -10.18 10.59 -2.24
N THR A 38 -9.09 9.81 -2.31
CA THR A 38 -8.57 9.22 -3.55
C THR A 38 -8.70 7.70 -3.47
N PRO A 39 -9.40 7.03 -4.40
CA PRO A 39 -9.44 5.58 -4.50
C PRO A 39 -8.04 4.95 -4.47
N GLY A 40 -7.90 3.85 -3.72
CA GLY A 40 -6.59 3.25 -3.39
C GLY A 40 -5.97 3.83 -2.10
N SER A 41 -6.47 4.97 -1.60
CA SER A 41 -6.05 5.54 -0.32
C SER A 41 -7.23 5.84 0.60
N TYR A 42 -7.53 4.90 1.51
CA TYR A 42 -8.69 4.91 2.40
C TYR A 42 -8.56 5.92 3.57
N LEU A 43 -8.45 7.20 3.24
CA LEU A 43 -8.41 8.32 4.17
C LEU A 43 -9.13 9.52 3.59
N VAL A 44 -10.09 10.07 4.33
CA VAL A 44 -10.65 11.39 4.05
C VAL A 44 -9.56 12.44 4.20
N ARG A 45 -9.18 13.08 3.09
CA ARG A 45 -8.09 14.06 2.99
C ARG A 45 -8.56 15.50 2.90
N GLU A 46 -9.81 15.75 2.53
CA GLU A 46 -10.37 17.10 2.38
C GLU A 46 -9.54 17.97 1.41
N HIS A 47 -9.37 17.49 0.17
CA HIS A 47 -8.62 18.18 -0.90
C HIS A 47 -9.07 19.64 -1.12
N GLN A 48 -10.30 19.96 -0.71
CA GLN A 48 -10.95 21.25 -0.88
C GLN A 48 -10.30 22.38 -0.08
N ARG A 49 -9.48 22.07 0.93
CA ARG A 49 -8.65 23.09 1.61
C ARG A 49 -7.69 23.80 0.66
N HIS A 50 -7.35 23.16 -0.47
CA HIS A 50 -6.44 23.70 -1.48
C HIS A 50 -7.15 24.52 -2.55
N VAL A 51 -8.49 24.49 -2.60
CA VAL A 51 -9.30 25.23 -3.57
C VAL A 51 -9.35 26.71 -3.19
N ASP A 52 -8.96 27.56 -4.13
CA ASP A 52 -8.96 29.01 -3.99
C ASP A 52 -9.70 29.69 -5.15
N GLY A 53 -10.53 30.68 -4.80
CA GLY A 53 -11.18 31.58 -5.77
C GLY A 53 -12.17 30.90 -6.72
N LEU A 54 -12.96 29.91 -6.26
CA LEU A 54 -13.97 29.27 -7.09
C LEU A 54 -15.05 30.28 -7.51
N ARG A 55 -15.23 30.43 -8.82
CA ARG A 55 -16.21 31.34 -9.44
C ARG A 55 -16.84 30.71 -10.67
N ALA A 56 -17.97 31.26 -11.13
CA ALA A 56 -18.66 30.78 -12.31
C ALA A 56 -19.18 31.92 -13.19
N GLU A 57 -19.31 31.64 -14.49
CA GLU A 57 -19.86 32.53 -15.50
C GLU A 57 -20.84 31.73 -16.38
N GLY A 58 -21.91 32.37 -16.82
CA GLY A 58 -22.87 31.84 -17.77
C GLY A 58 -23.19 32.87 -18.83
N ASP A 59 -23.06 32.49 -20.09
CA ASP A 59 -23.33 33.36 -21.25
C ASP A 59 -22.69 34.77 -21.15
N GLY A 60 -21.46 34.85 -20.63
CA GLY A 60 -20.69 36.09 -20.48
C GLY A 60 -20.98 36.90 -19.21
N ARG A 61 -21.78 36.38 -18.26
CA ARG A 61 -22.12 37.05 -17.00
C ARG A 61 -21.69 36.22 -15.79
N GLU A 62 -21.16 36.88 -14.77
CA GLU A 62 -20.84 36.24 -13.50
C GLU A 62 -22.10 35.62 -12.86
N LEU A 63 -21.96 34.40 -12.35
CA LEU A 63 -23.03 33.65 -11.70
C LEU A 63 -22.80 33.58 -10.20
N GLN A 64 -23.89 33.55 -9.43
CA GLN A 64 -23.82 33.35 -7.99
C GLN A 64 -23.33 31.94 -7.66
N VAL A 65 -22.28 31.87 -6.83
CA VAL A 65 -21.74 30.63 -6.28
C VAL A 65 -21.89 30.64 -4.77
N GLU A 66 -22.45 29.57 -4.22
CA GLU A 66 -22.61 29.35 -2.78
C GLU A 66 -21.84 28.09 -2.38
N LYS A 67 -20.97 28.17 -1.36
CA LYS A 67 -20.33 26.98 -0.78
C LYS A 67 -21.30 26.35 0.23
N VAL A 68 -21.87 25.20 -0.11
CA VAL A 68 -22.95 24.55 0.66
C VAL A 68 -22.41 23.76 1.84
N ASP A 69 -21.28 23.09 1.64
CA ASP A 69 -20.58 22.30 2.66
C ASP A 69 -19.07 22.31 2.38
N LYS A 70 -18.28 21.45 3.06
CA LYS A 70 -16.81 21.42 2.87
C LYS A 70 -16.36 21.13 1.44
N GLN A 71 -17.19 20.44 0.65
CA GLN A 71 -16.86 19.91 -0.67
C GLN A 71 -17.78 20.30 -1.83
N THR A 72 -18.94 20.90 -1.54
CA THR A 72 -19.96 21.23 -2.54
C THR A 72 -20.06 22.74 -2.76
N TRP A 73 -20.05 23.16 -4.02
CA TRP A 73 -20.38 24.51 -4.46
C TRP A 73 -21.63 24.46 -5.35
N ARG A 74 -22.62 25.28 -5.02
CA ARG A 74 -23.86 25.45 -5.80
C ARG A 74 -23.73 26.67 -6.68
N VAL A 75 -23.85 26.48 -7.99
CA VAL A 75 -23.84 27.53 -9.01
C VAL A 75 -25.28 27.80 -9.46
N ARG A 76 -25.79 29.01 -9.25
CA ARG A 76 -27.11 29.44 -9.78
C ARG A 76 -26.96 29.77 -11.25
N THR A 77 -27.64 29.04 -12.13
CA THR A 77 -27.43 29.15 -13.58
C THR A 77 -28.01 30.43 -14.18
N SER A 78 -29.02 31.01 -13.51
CA SER A 78 -29.74 32.20 -13.99
C SER A 78 -30.25 32.08 -15.44
N GLY A 79 -30.60 30.85 -15.85
CA GLY A 79 -31.07 30.55 -17.20
C GLY A 79 -29.98 30.45 -18.27
N ALA A 80 -28.70 30.64 -17.92
CA ALA A 80 -27.59 30.50 -18.86
C ALA A 80 -27.48 29.06 -19.38
N ARG A 81 -27.17 28.89 -20.67
CA ARG A 81 -27.10 27.55 -21.29
C ARG A 81 -25.74 26.90 -21.09
N ALA A 82 -24.67 27.66 -21.23
CA ALA A 82 -23.30 27.20 -21.02
C ALA A 82 -22.73 27.84 -19.76
N ILE A 83 -22.18 27.01 -18.88
CA ILE A 83 -21.59 27.43 -17.60
C ILE A 83 -20.11 27.12 -17.64
N ARG A 84 -19.28 28.09 -17.23
CA ARG A 84 -17.85 27.94 -17.01
C ARG A 84 -17.58 28.15 -15.53
N ILE A 85 -16.84 27.24 -14.92
CA ILE A 85 -16.47 27.26 -13.50
C ILE A 85 -14.95 27.27 -13.42
N TRP A 86 -14.37 28.18 -12.64
CA TRP A 86 -12.92 28.29 -12.46
C TRP A 86 -12.56 28.22 -11.00
N TYR A 87 -11.43 27.59 -10.71
CA TYR A 87 -10.79 27.64 -9.41
C TYR A 87 -9.29 27.39 -9.54
N ARG A 88 -8.55 27.73 -8.49
CA ARG A 88 -7.13 27.42 -8.36
C ARG A 88 -6.92 26.37 -7.28
N LEU A 89 -5.85 25.62 -7.40
CA LEU A 89 -5.40 24.65 -6.41
C LEU A 89 -4.00 25.02 -5.96
N HIS A 90 -3.74 24.99 -4.66
CA HIS A 90 -2.37 24.93 -4.15
C HIS A 90 -1.86 23.48 -4.23
N CYS A 91 -0.73 23.28 -4.91
CA CYS A 91 -0.19 21.96 -5.24
C CYS A 91 1.22 21.82 -4.64
N PHE A 92 1.31 21.48 -3.36
CA PHE A 92 2.59 21.37 -2.64
C PHE A 92 2.83 20.01 -1.98
N GLU A 93 1.89 19.07 -2.14
CA GLU A 93 1.96 17.77 -1.47
C GLU A 93 2.54 16.72 -2.43
N LEU A 94 3.87 16.54 -2.39
CA LEU A 94 4.56 15.49 -3.16
C LEU A 94 4.21 14.10 -2.61
N THR A 95 3.11 13.55 -3.10
CA THR A 95 2.65 12.19 -2.85
C THR A 95 2.00 11.63 -4.11
N VAL A 96 1.86 10.31 -4.19
CA VAL A 96 1.15 9.61 -5.28
C VAL A 96 -0.38 9.82 -5.27
N ARG A 97 -0.93 10.48 -4.23
CA ARG A 97 -2.38 10.60 -3.97
C ARG A 97 -2.94 12.01 -4.16
N THR A 98 -2.06 13.00 -4.30
CA THR A 98 -2.41 14.43 -4.25
C THR A 98 -1.77 15.17 -5.41
N ASN A 99 -1.68 16.50 -5.32
CA ASN A 99 -1.10 17.33 -6.36
C ASN A 99 0.21 17.96 -5.88
N HIS A 100 1.21 17.96 -6.76
CA HIS A 100 2.48 18.66 -6.56
C HIS A 100 2.86 19.38 -7.84
N VAL A 101 3.23 20.65 -7.73
CA VAL A 101 3.70 21.48 -8.85
C VAL A 101 4.91 22.27 -8.37
N ASP A 102 6.02 22.18 -9.10
CA ASP A 102 7.18 23.06 -8.95
C ASP A 102 7.83 23.34 -10.31
N GLY A 103 8.91 24.12 -10.34
CA GLY A 103 9.62 24.50 -11.58
C GLY A 103 10.14 23.34 -12.43
N THR A 104 10.12 22.10 -11.92
CA THR A 104 10.63 20.91 -12.59
C THR A 104 9.52 19.97 -13.07
N HIS A 105 8.37 19.93 -12.40
CA HIS A 105 7.25 19.07 -12.82
C HIS A 105 5.89 19.49 -12.26
N ALA A 106 4.85 18.85 -12.77
CA ALA A 106 3.53 18.84 -12.18
C ALA A 106 2.95 17.43 -12.20
N PHE A 107 2.66 16.91 -11.00
CA PHE A 107 1.85 15.74 -10.80
C PHE A 107 0.45 16.16 -10.35
N LEU A 108 -0.58 15.83 -11.13
CA LEU A 108 -1.98 16.12 -10.82
C LEU A 108 -2.75 14.80 -10.76
N ASN A 109 -3.29 14.48 -9.58
CA ASN A 109 -4.23 13.37 -9.40
C ASN A 109 -5.66 13.94 -9.55
N PRO A 110 -6.47 13.51 -10.54
CA PRO A 110 -7.76 14.17 -10.79
C PRO A 110 -8.78 14.02 -9.66
N SER A 111 -8.68 13.00 -8.81
CA SER A 111 -9.47 12.93 -7.56
C SER A 111 -9.23 14.11 -6.61
N ALA A 112 -8.03 14.70 -6.66
CA ALA A 112 -7.64 15.89 -5.91
C ALA A 112 -7.63 17.17 -6.77
N THR A 113 -7.93 17.08 -8.07
CA THR A 113 -7.81 18.19 -9.03
C THR A 113 -9.14 18.61 -9.63
N ALA A 114 -9.95 17.68 -10.11
CA ALA A 114 -11.09 17.95 -10.98
C ALA A 114 -12.41 17.86 -10.20
N ALA A 115 -13.18 18.94 -10.11
CA ALA A 115 -14.52 18.89 -9.56
C ALA A 115 -15.51 18.29 -10.56
N PHE A 116 -16.44 17.45 -10.11
CA PHE A 116 -17.51 16.88 -10.94
C PHE A 116 -18.85 17.58 -10.71
N VAL A 117 -19.75 17.48 -11.68
CA VAL A 117 -21.14 17.91 -11.52
C VAL A 117 -21.96 16.76 -10.97
N VAL A 118 -22.64 16.99 -9.85
CA VAL A 118 -23.41 15.97 -9.14
C VAL A 118 -24.51 15.40 -10.04
N GLY A 119 -24.61 14.06 -10.12
CA GLY A 119 -25.58 13.36 -10.96
C GLY A 119 -25.19 13.27 -12.44
N ARG A 120 -23.98 13.71 -12.81
CA ARG A 120 -23.43 13.66 -14.18
C ARG A 120 -22.06 12.99 -14.23
N GLU A 121 -21.77 12.16 -13.24
CA GLU A 121 -20.52 11.41 -13.08
C GLU A 121 -20.31 10.42 -14.24
N SER A 122 -21.39 9.89 -14.83
CA SER A 122 -21.34 8.97 -15.97
C SER A 122 -21.13 9.66 -17.32
N GLU A 123 -21.00 10.98 -17.37
CA GLU A 123 -20.75 11.69 -18.62
C GLU A 123 -19.27 11.70 -18.99
N THR A 124 -19.00 11.55 -20.28
CA THR A 124 -17.65 11.70 -20.85
C THR A 124 -16.99 13.01 -20.42
N CYS A 125 -15.73 12.88 -20.01
CA CYS A 125 -14.87 13.98 -19.59
C CYS A 125 -13.76 14.20 -20.62
N SER A 126 -13.45 15.44 -20.95
CA SER A 126 -12.29 15.80 -21.78
C SER A 126 -11.39 16.77 -21.04
N VAL A 127 -10.07 16.65 -21.17
CA VAL A 127 -9.09 17.50 -20.46
C VAL A 127 -8.11 18.07 -21.46
N ARG A 128 -8.12 19.40 -21.60
CA ARG A 128 -7.07 20.14 -22.30
C ARG A 128 -6.02 20.61 -21.32
N LEU A 129 -4.75 20.55 -21.71
CA LEU A 129 -3.64 21.05 -20.89
C LEU A 129 -3.11 22.35 -21.47
N GLN A 130 -2.85 23.32 -20.59
CA GLN A 130 -2.06 24.52 -20.90
C GLN A 130 -0.84 24.52 -19.98
N LEU A 131 0.27 24.01 -20.51
CA LEU A 131 1.51 23.83 -19.77
C LEU A 131 2.51 24.95 -20.09
N PRO A 132 3.57 25.12 -19.28
CA PRO A 132 4.67 26.01 -19.62
C PRO A 132 5.30 25.61 -20.95
N TRP A 133 5.99 26.56 -21.59
CA TRP A 133 6.74 26.27 -22.80
C TRP A 133 7.75 25.12 -22.56
N SER A 134 7.92 24.23 -23.56
CA SER A 134 8.72 22.98 -23.52
C SER A 134 8.20 21.84 -22.65
N TRP A 135 7.17 22.06 -21.83
CA TRP A 135 6.58 20.97 -21.04
C TRP A 135 5.69 20.09 -21.91
N ARG A 136 5.69 18.80 -21.59
CA ARG A 136 4.75 17.81 -22.12
C ARG A 136 4.07 17.07 -20.98
N ALA A 137 3.07 16.27 -21.32
CA ALA A 137 2.35 15.44 -20.36
C ALA A 137 2.46 13.95 -20.71
N TRP A 138 2.54 13.14 -19.66
CA TRP A 138 2.44 11.69 -19.69
C TRP A 138 1.17 11.28 -18.95
N VAL A 139 0.23 10.71 -19.69
CA VAL A 139 -1.11 10.36 -19.21
C VAL A 139 -1.56 9.10 -19.94
N ALA A 140 -2.20 8.18 -19.23
CA ALA A 140 -2.70 6.94 -19.81
C ALA A 140 -3.99 7.11 -20.63
N LEU A 141 -4.73 8.21 -20.47
CA LEU A 141 -5.97 8.51 -21.22
C LEU A 141 -5.72 8.75 -22.71
N PRO A 142 -6.58 8.25 -23.61
CA PRO A 142 -6.48 8.52 -25.05
C PRO A 142 -6.48 10.02 -25.34
N PHE A 143 -5.70 10.44 -26.33
CA PHE A 143 -5.59 11.82 -26.75
C PHE A 143 -6.26 12.01 -28.12
N GLU A 144 -7.35 12.77 -28.16
CA GLU A 144 -8.23 12.95 -29.31
C GLU A 144 -8.61 14.43 -29.42
N ASP A 145 -8.56 15.00 -30.64
CA ASP A 145 -8.96 16.39 -30.93
C ASP A 145 -8.38 17.46 -29.97
N GLY A 146 -7.12 17.26 -29.57
CA GLY A 146 -6.39 18.19 -28.70
C GLY A 146 -6.72 18.06 -27.21
N ALA A 147 -7.39 16.99 -26.78
CA ALA A 147 -7.74 16.74 -25.38
C ALA A 147 -7.51 15.27 -24.98
N TYR A 148 -7.26 15.03 -23.70
CA TYR A 148 -7.31 13.69 -23.10
C TYR A 148 -8.76 13.33 -22.77
N VAL A 149 -9.23 12.15 -23.19
CA VAL A 149 -10.64 11.77 -23.06
C VAL A 149 -10.80 10.62 -22.08
N ALA A 150 -11.72 10.77 -21.13
CA ALA A 150 -12.16 9.74 -20.20
C ALA A 150 -13.67 9.45 -20.42
N GLN A 151 -14.06 8.18 -20.35
CA GLN A 151 -15.43 7.72 -20.61
C GLN A 151 -16.43 8.31 -19.60
N ASP A 152 -15.99 8.53 -18.37
CA ASP A 152 -16.76 9.02 -17.22
C ASP A 152 -15.81 9.69 -16.20
N TYR A 153 -16.37 10.20 -15.10
CA TYR A 153 -15.59 10.84 -14.04
C TYR A 153 -14.75 9.84 -13.22
N ASP A 154 -15.19 8.58 -13.05
CA ASP A 154 -14.40 7.54 -12.35
C ASP A 154 -13.09 7.29 -13.09
N GLU A 155 -13.13 7.19 -14.43
CA GLU A 155 -11.92 7.06 -15.24
C GLU A 155 -11.05 8.32 -15.24
N LEU A 156 -11.64 9.52 -15.24
CA LEU A 156 -10.86 10.76 -15.08
C LEU A 156 -10.16 10.77 -13.73
N ALA A 157 -10.89 10.52 -12.63
CA ALA A 157 -10.35 10.46 -11.26
C ALA A 157 -9.23 9.42 -11.12
N ASP A 158 -9.28 8.36 -11.92
CA ASP A 158 -8.32 7.27 -11.96
C ASP A 158 -7.13 7.50 -12.92
N SER A 159 -6.97 8.69 -13.49
CA SER A 159 -5.96 8.95 -14.53
C SER A 159 -5.02 10.09 -14.13
N PRO A 160 -3.93 9.82 -13.40
CA PRO A 160 -2.96 10.85 -13.02
C PRO A 160 -2.26 11.45 -14.24
N PHE A 161 -1.88 12.73 -14.10
CA PHE A 161 -1.13 13.48 -15.09
C PHE A 161 0.25 13.80 -14.52
N GLU A 162 1.30 13.27 -15.15
CA GLU A 162 2.67 13.75 -14.93
C GLU A 162 3.03 14.72 -16.05
N CYS A 163 3.58 15.88 -15.72
CA CYS A 163 3.94 16.90 -16.69
C CYS A 163 5.32 17.48 -16.38
N GLY A 164 6.09 17.78 -17.41
CA GLY A 164 7.40 18.41 -17.25
C GLY A 164 8.23 18.36 -18.51
N THR A 165 9.53 18.62 -18.35
CA THR A 165 10.50 18.64 -19.44
C THR A 165 11.27 17.32 -19.53
N GLU A 166 11.84 17.01 -20.69
CA GLU A 166 12.77 15.86 -20.83
C GLU A 166 14.08 16.06 -20.04
N ALA A 167 14.39 17.29 -19.60
CA ALA A 167 15.54 17.55 -18.74
C ALA A 167 15.32 17.12 -17.28
N SER A 168 14.05 17.04 -16.85
CA SER A 168 13.65 16.63 -15.49
C SER A 168 13.07 15.20 -15.45
N HIS A 169 12.82 14.61 -16.62
CA HIS A 169 12.19 13.30 -16.77
C HIS A 169 12.99 12.38 -17.69
N ALA A 170 13.35 11.20 -17.19
CA ALA A 170 13.80 10.10 -18.04
C ALA A 170 12.57 9.28 -18.48
N VAL A 171 12.51 8.93 -19.77
CA VAL A 171 11.37 8.16 -20.32
C VAL A 171 11.88 6.92 -21.03
N HIS A 172 11.37 5.77 -20.61
CA HIS A 172 11.74 4.47 -21.14
C HIS A 172 10.48 3.80 -21.71
N THR A 173 10.48 3.54 -23.01
CA THR A 173 9.41 2.81 -23.68
C THR A 173 9.84 1.37 -23.94
N PHE A 174 8.97 0.41 -23.63
CA PHE A 174 9.22 -1.01 -23.83
C PHE A 174 7.93 -1.76 -24.14
N THR A 175 8.04 -3.02 -24.54
CA THR A 175 6.89 -3.88 -24.86
C THR A 175 6.94 -5.12 -23.97
N ALA A 176 5.83 -5.45 -23.33
CA ALA A 176 5.65 -6.69 -22.57
C ALA A 176 4.32 -7.32 -22.98
N ARG A 177 4.30 -8.64 -23.20
CA ARG A 177 3.14 -9.38 -23.74
C ARG A 177 2.47 -8.73 -24.97
N GLY A 178 3.25 -8.09 -25.83
CA GLY A 178 2.75 -7.43 -27.06
C GLY A 178 2.08 -6.06 -26.84
N VAL A 179 2.06 -5.54 -25.61
CA VAL A 179 1.46 -4.23 -25.28
C VAL A 179 2.55 -3.22 -24.95
N ARG A 180 2.37 -1.96 -25.38
CA ARG A 180 3.32 -0.87 -25.12
C ARG A 180 3.28 -0.44 -23.65
N HIS A 181 4.44 -0.22 -23.07
CA HIS A 181 4.59 0.31 -21.72
C HIS A 181 5.52 1.51 -21.74
N GLU A 182 5.28 2.47 -20.85
CA GLU A 182 6.12 3.63 -20.64
C GLU A 182 6.45 3.76 -19.16
N LEU A 183 7.73 3.90 -18.83
CA LEU A 183 8.22 4.27 -17.49
C LEU A 183 8.74 5.70 -17.56
N VAL A 184 8.07 6.59 -16.84
CA VAL A 184 8.39 8.01 -16.74
C VAL A 184 8.96 8.26 -15.35
N VAL A 185 10.23 8.64 -15.29
CA VAL A 185 10.96 8.86 -14.04
C VAL A 185 11.23 10.33 -13.85
N TRP A 186 10.61 10.94 -12.85
CA TRP A 186 10.91 12.31 -12.43
C TRP A 186 11.90 12.33 -11.27
N GLY A 187 12.85 13.25 -11.33
CA GLY A 187 13.83 13.51 -10.27
C GLY A 187 15.21 12.91 -10.56
N ARG A 188 16.18 13.28 -9.73
CA ARG A 188 17.59 12.88 -9.86
C ARG A 188 17.95 11.86 -8.78
N GLY A 189 18.60 10.78 -9.19
CA GLY A 189 19.00 9.67 -8.33
C GLY A 189 19.97 8.72 -9.02
N ASP A 190 20.09 7.51 -8.48
CA ASP A 190 20.92 6.41 -9.04
C ASP A 190 20.12 5.47 -9.95
N PHE A 191 18.96 5.90 -10.45
CA PHE A 191 18.12 5.14 -11.37
C PHE A 191 18.85 4.78 -12.66
N ASP A 192 18.74 3.52 -13.07
CA ASP A 192 19.27 3.00 -14.35
C ASP A 192 18.20 2.18 -15.08
N GLY A 193 17.72 2.70 -16.20
CA GLY A 193 16.69 2.05 -17.02
C GLY A 193 17.15 0.75 -17.68
N LEU A 194 18.46 0.56 -17.90
CA LEU A 194 18.99 -0.69 -18.47
C LEU A 194 18.89 -1.86 -17.49
N ARG A 195 18.90 -1.57 -16.19
CA ARG A 195 18.67 -2.56 -15.13
C ARG A 195 17.19 -2.72 -14.82
N VAL A 196 16.47 -1.61 -14.67
CA VAL A 196 15.09 -1.61 -14.18
C VAL A 196 14.10 -2.19 -15.19
N VAL A 197 14.15 -1.76 -16.46
CA VAL A 197 13.13 -2.14 -17.45
C VAL A 197 13.04 -3.65 -17.68
N PRO A 198 14.15 -4.42 -17.82
CA PRO A 198 14.08 -5.88 -17.92
C PRO A 198 13.37 -6.55 -16.74
N ASP A 199 13.56 -6.05 -15.51
CA ASP A 199 12.94 -6.64 -14.32
C ASP A 199 11.45 -6.30 -14.24
N LEU A 200 11.04 -5.10 -14.67
CA LEU A 200 9.63 -4.75 -14.86
C LEU A 200 8.94 -5.70 -15.86
N ILE A 201 9.59 -6.01 -16.99
CA ILE A 201 9.04 -6.95 -17.98
C ILE A 201 8.81 -8.33 -17.36
N LYS A 202 9.75 -8.84 -16.55
CA LYS A 202 9.58 -10.14 -15.87
C LYS A 202 8.40 -10.13 -14.89
N ILE A 203 8.20 -9.04 -14.14
CA ILE A 203 7.04 -8.86 -13.24
C ILE A 203 5.75 -8.90 -14.06
N ILE A 204 5.67 -8.08 -15.12
CA ILE A 204 4.50 -8.01 -16.01
C ILE A 204 4.19 -9.39 -16.60
N ASP A 205 5.21 -10.10 -17.08
CA ASP A 205 5.05 -11.40 -17.69
C ASP A 205 4.56 -12.46 -16.70
N ALA A 206 5.04 -12.44 -15.46
CA ALA A 206 4.64 -13.35 -14.40
C ALA A 206 3.18 -13.11 -13.98
N GLU A 207 2.78 -11.85 -13.78
CA GLU A 207 1.40 -11.50 -13.40
C GLU A 207 0.40 -11.77 -14.51
N ALA A 208 0.71 -11.37 -15.76
CA ALA A 208 -0.13 -11.67 -16.91
C ALA A 208 -0.31 -13.19 -17.09
N GLY A 209 0.71 -14.00 -16.74
CA GLY A 209 0.63 -15.45 -16.77
C GLY A 209 -0.41 -16.04 -15.82
N ILE A 210 -0.71 -15.40 -14.69
CA ILE A 210 -1.75 -15.85 -13.75
C ILE A 210 -3.14 -15.72 -14.36
N PHE A 211 -3.41 -14.58 -15.01
CA PHE A 211 -4.74 -14.21 -15.50
C PHE A 211 -4.96 -14.51 -16.99
N GLY A 212 -3.96 -15.05 -17.68
CA GLY A 212 -4.04 -15.40 -19.11
C GLY A 212 -3.86 -14.22 -20.07
N GLY A 213 -3.36 -13.08 -19.59
CA GLY A 213 -3.10 -11.89 -20.41
C GLY A 213 -3.26 -10.57 -19.65
N LEU A 214 -2.93 -9.47 -20.32
CA LEU A 214 -3.08 -8.12 -19.79
C LEU A 214 -4.53 -7.63 -19.97
N PRO A 215 -5.12 -6.95 -18.96
CA PRO A 215 -6.52 -6.57 -19.03
C PRO A 215 -6.73 -5.19 -19.69
N TYR A 216 -5.75 -4.70 -20.45
CA TYR A 216 -5.77 -3.45 -21.21
C TYR A 216 -5.19 -3.68 -22.62
N PRO A 217 -5.73 -3.01 -23.66
CA PRO A 217 -5.44 -3.37 -25.05
C PRO A 217 -4.24 -2.65 -25.68
N ASP A 218 -3.89 -1.46 -25.19
CA ASP A 218 -3.10 -0.48 -25.93
C ASP A 218 -1.81 -0.08 -25.23
N ARG A 219 -1.90 0.39 -23.98
CA ARG A 219 -0.73 0.83 -23.21
C ARG A 219 -0.90 0.82 -21.70
N TYR A 220 0.24 0.89 -21.00
CA TYR A 220 0.30 1.13 -19.56
C TYR A 220 1.43 2.10 -19.19
N LEU A 221 1.20 2.98 -18.21
CA LEU A 221 2.14 4.02 -17.78
C LEU A 221 2.58 3.82 -16.32
N PHE A 222 3.88 3.65 -16.10
CA PHE A 222 4.49 3.76 -14.78
C PHE A 222 5.00 5.19 -14.57
N ILE A 223 4.52 5.88 -13.54
CA ILE A 223 5.01 7.19 -13.11
C ILE A 223 5.87 6.97 -11.87
N LEU A 224 7.16 7.30 -11.91
CA LEU A 224 8.10 7.07 -10.81
C LEU A 224 8.71 8.40 -10.36
N HIS A 225 8.46 8.78 -9.12
CA HIS A 225 9.04 9.96 -8.48
C HIS A 225 10.22 9.57 -7.59
N LEU A 226 11.35 10.23 -7.78
CA LEU A 226 12.54 10.05 -6.95
C LEU A 226 12.66 11.18 -5.92
N ASN A 227 12.55 10.85 -4.64
CA ASN A 227 12.66 11.84 -3.56
C ASN A 227 13.64 11.40 -2.45
N ASP A 228 13.68 12.11 -1.32
CA ASP A 228 14.67 11.80 -0.28
C ASP A 228 14.32 10.58 0.58
N LYS A 229 13.06 10.44 0.99
CA LYS A 229 12.66 9.51 2.06
C LYS A 229 11.31 8.83 1.88
N SER A 230 10.47 9.29 0.96
CA SER A 230 9.12 8.75 0.83
C SER A 230 9.13 7.45 0.04
N ARG A 231 8.28 6.52 0.46
CA ARG A 231 7.94 5.31 -0.26
C ARG A 231 6.42 5.21 -0.36
N GLY A 232 5.89 4.84 -1.51
CA GLY A 232 4.47 4.53 -1.68
C GLY A 232 4.10 4.36 -3.13
N GLY A 233 2.97 3.70 -3.37
CA GLY A 233 2.37 3.58 -4.68
C GLY A 233 0.87 3.91 -4.65
N LEU A 234 0.32 4.11 -5.83
CA LEU A 234 -1.11 4.21 -6.06
C LEU A 234 -1.45 3.61 -7.42
N GLU A 235 -2.42 2.71 -7.39
CA GLU A 235 -2.84 1.88 -8.48
C GLU A 235 -3.93 2.53 -9.34
N HIS A 236 -3.80 2.40 -10.67
CA HIS A 236 -4.78 2.92 -11.63
C HIS A 236 -5.07 1.90 -12.74
N ARG A 237 -6.20 2.04 -13.45
CA ARG A 237 -6.65 1.06 -14.46
C ARG A 237 -5.68 0.89 -15.64
N ARG A 238 -4.90 1.93 -15.93
CA ARG A 238 -3.93 2.01 -17.04
C ARG A 238 -2.59 2.65 -16.65
N SER A 239 -2.35 2.82 -15.36
CA SER A 239 -1.09 3.36 -14.84
C SER A 239 -0.87 2.98 -13.39
N CYS A 240 0.28 3.32 -12.85
CA CYS A 240 0.47 3.48 -11.41
C CYS A 240 1.40 4.67 -11.16
N ALA A 241 1.25 5.30 -10.00
CA ALA A 241 2.16 6.32 -9.51
C ALA A 241 2.97 5.73 -8.36
N LEU A 242 4.29 5.89 -8.42
CA LEU A 242 5.26 5.34 -7.50
C LEU A 242 6.12 6.49 -6.96
N ILE A 243 6.45 6.46 -5.68
CA ILE A 243 7.46 7.33 -5.09
C ILE A 243 8.42 6.51 -4.25
N VAL A 244 9.72 6.70 -4.46
CA VAL A 244 10.77 5.98 -3.71
C VAL A 244 11.96 6.89 -3.41
N PRO A 245 12.81 6.54 -2.42
CA PRO A 245 14.08 7.21 -2.21
C PRO A 245 14.96 7.16 -3.46
N ARG A 246 15.59 8.28 -3.79
CA ARG A 246 16.36 8.49 -5.02
C ARG A 246 17.62 7.61 -5.14
N PHE A 247 18.03 6.95 -4.06
CA PHE A 247 19.21 6.08 -3.98
C PHE A 247 18.85 4.62 -3.65
N SER A 248 17.74 4.15 -4.24
CA SER A 248 17.22 2.81 -4.05
C SER A 248 17.66 1.81 -5.11
N PHE A 249 18.32 2.23 -6.20
CA PHE A 249 18.49 1.37 -7.38
C PHE A 249 19.84 0.61 -7.41
N VAL A 250 20.82 1.00 -6.59
CA VAL A 250 22.12 0.30 -6.51
C VAL A 250 22.11 -0.79 -5.44
N GLN A 251 21.65 -0.47 -4.23
CA GLN A 251 21.69 -1.39 -3.08
C GLN A 251 20.65 -2.51 -3.20
N LYS A 252 21.00 -3.73 -2.80
CA LYS A 252 20.15 -4.93 -2.96
C LYS A 252 18.79 -4.77 -2.28
N THR A 253 18.75 -4.46 -0.98
CA THR A 253 17.49 -4.39 -0.21
C THR A 253 16.57 -3.27 -0.68
N PRO A 254 17.01 -2.00 -0.83
CA PRO A 254 16.15 -0.95 -1.39
C PRO A 254 15.66 -1.24 -2.82
N TYR A 255 16.44 -1.96 -3.63
CA TYR A 255 16.02 -2.35 -4.99
C TYR A 255 14.96 -3.45 -4.95
N GLU A 256 15.14 -4.46 -4.08
CA GLU A 256 14.13 -5.49 -3.82
C GLU A 256 12.82 -4.85 -3.32
N ASP A 257 12.89 -3.89 -2.39
CA ASP A 257 11.74 -3.14 -1.89
C ASP A 257 11.01 -2.34 -2.99
N PHE A 258 11.74 -1.82 -3.98
CA PHE A 258 11.17 -1.17 -5.16
C PHE A 258 10.49 -2.18 -6.08
N LEU A 259 11.10 -3.33 -6.36
CA LEU A 259 10.50 -4.38 -7.19
C LEU A 259 9.23 -4.97 -6.56
N LEU A 260 9.23 -5.17 -5.24
CA LEU A 260 8.03 -5.55 -4.47
C LEU A 260 6.92 -4.51 -4.65
N LEU A 261 7.25 -3.21 -4.56
CA LEU A 261 6.27 -2.15 -4.79
C LEU A 261 5.73 -2.16 -6.24
N VAL A 262 6.58 -2.37 -7.23
CA VAL A 262 6.14 -2.46 -8.64
C VAL A 262 5.18 -3.64 -8.84
N ALA A 263 5.52 -4.83 -8.31
CA ALA A 263 4.64 -5.99 -8.38
C ALA A 263 3.32 -5.76 -7.64
N HIS A 264 3.35 -5.06 -6.50
CA HIS A 264 2.14 -4.67 -5.76
C HIS A 264 1.20 -3.80 -6.60
N GLU A 265 1.71 -2.67 -7.10
CA GLU A 265 0.90 -1.71 -7.84
C GLU A 265 0.45 -2.25 -9.21
N PHE A 266 1.25 -3.11 -9.84
CA PHE A 266 0.88 -3.72 -11.11
C PHE A 266 -0.19 -4.80 -10.92
N PHE A 267 -0.10 -5.64 -9.88
CA PHE A 267 -1.10 -6.68 -9.62
C PHE A 267 -2.48 -6.10 -9.33
N HIS A 268 -2.52 -4.86 -8.83
CA HIS A 268 -3.74 -4.13 -8.62
C HIS A 268 -4.60 -3.89 -9.89
N LEU A 269 -4.01 -4.03 -11.08
CA LEU A 269 -4.74 -4.06 -12.35
C LEU A 269 -5.93 -5.03 -12.31
N TRP A 270 -5.74 -6.21 -11.73
CA TRP A 270 -6.79 -7.20 -11.57
C TRP A 270 -7.49 -7.03 -10.22
N ASN A 271 -6.73 -6.85 -9.13
CA ASN A 271 -7.25 -6.77 -7.76
C ASN A 271 -7.35 -5.30 -7.29
N VAL A 272 -8.53 -4.79 -6.93
CA VAL A 272 -8.90 -3.38 -6.69
C VAL A 272 -9.32 -2.59 -7.93
N LYS A 273 -8.57 -2.60 -9.05
CA LYS A 273 -9.03 -1.83 -10.23
C LYS A 273 -10.17 -2.48 -10.99
N ARG A 274 -10.28 -3.80 -10.93
CA ARG A 274 -11.33 -4.59 -11.60
C ARG A 274 -12.13 -5.43 -10.60
N VAL A 275 -11.48 -6.36 -9.89
CA VAL A 275 -12.09 -7.03 -8.72
C VAL A 275 -12.06 -6.07 -7.57
N ARG A 276 -13.20 -5.49 -7.19
CA ARG A 276 -13.28 -4.60 -6.05
C ARG A 276 -14.53 -4.86 -5.23
N PRO A 277 -14.54 -4.52 -3.93
CA PRO A 277 -15.72 -4.64 -3.10
C PRO A 277 -16.92 -3.95 -3.73
N SER A 278 -18.12 -4.50 -3.53
CA SER A 278 -19.34 -3.86 -4.00
C SER A 278 -19.56 -2.46 -3.41
N ALA A 279 -19.01 -2.20 -2.21
CA ALA A 279 -18.99 -0.88 -1.57
C ALA A 279 -18.20 0.19 -2.36
N PHE A 280 -17.39 -0.21 -3.34
CA PHE A 280 -16.60 0.67 -4.22
C PHE A 280 -17.24 0.85 -5.61
N THR A 281 -18.44 0.32 -5.85
CA THR A 281 -19.09 0.36 -7.16
C THR A 281 -20.53 0.88 -7.08
N PRO A 282 -20.78 2.17 -7.40
CA PRO A 282 -19.79 3.23 -7.64
C PRO A 282 -19.10 3.68 -6.33
N TYR A 283 -18.02 4.46 -6.45
CA TYR A 283 -17.48 5.15 -5.27
C TYR A 283 -18.44 6.23 -4.79
N ASP A 284 -18.71 6.27 -3.48
CA ASP A 284 -19.17 7.48 -2.83
C ASP A 284 -17.97 8.42 -2.58
N TRP A 285 -17.95 9.55 -3.29
CA TRP A 285 -16.86 10.54 -3.21
C TRP A 285 -16.94 11.45 -1.99
N THR A 286 -18.02 11.33 -1.20
CA THR A 286 -18.38 12.31 -0.17
C THR A 286 -17.99 11.91 1.25
N ARG A 287 -17.68 10.62 1.47
CA ARG A 287 -17.43 10.00 2.77
C ARG A 287 -16.61 8.72 2.64
N GLU A 288 -16.36 8.07 3.77
CA GLU A 288 -15.73 6.77 3.88
C GLU A 288 -16.58 5.66 3.22
N ASN A 289 -15.95 4.84 2.38
CA ASN A 289 -16.56 3.63 1.82
C ASN A 289 -16.04 2.43 2.61
N HIS A 290 -16.83 1.95 3.57
CA HIS A 290 -16.40 0.83 4.43
C HIS A 290 -16.56 -0.53 3.74
N THR A 291 -15.58 -1.41 3.97
CA THR A 291 -15.60 -2.81 3.55
C THR A 291 -14.73 -3.64 4.49
N ARG A 292 -15.07 -4.93 4.68
CA ARG A 292 -14.21 -5.87 5.42
C ARG A 292 -13.25 -6.63 4.52
N LEU A 293 -13.18 -6.28 3.23
CA LEU A 293 -12.42 -7.00 2.22
C LEU A 293 -11.04 -6.41 1.90
N LEU A 294 -10.57 -5.38 2.61
CA LEU A 294 -9.23 -4.83 2.32
C LEU A 294 -8.12 -5.87 2.53
N TRP A 295 -8.28 -6.83 3.43
CA TRP A 295 -7.34 -7.96 3.52
C TRP A 295 -7.27 -8.79 2.23
N ALA A 296 -8.36 -8.88 1.46
CA ALA A 296 -8.38 -9.59 0.19
C ALA A 296 -7.83 -8.70 -0.94
N MET A 297 -8.14 -7.41 -0.90
CA MET A 297 -7.75 -6.44 -1.91
C MET A 297 -6.28 -6.04 -1.82
N GLU A 298 -5.75 -5.95 -0.60
CA GLU A 298 -4.43 -5.40 -0.29
C GLU A 298 -3.51 -6.49 0.27
N GLY A 299 -4.07 -7.36 1.12
CA GLY A 299 -3.34 -8.49 1.69
C GLY A 299 -3.00 -9.55 0.64
N LEU A 300 -3.95 -9.98 -0.22
CA LEU A 300 -3.60 -10.92 -1.31
C LEU A 300 -2.65 -10.29 -2.32
N THR A 301 -2.79 -9.01 -2.63
CA THR A 301 -1.83 -8.28 -3.47
C THR A 301 -0.44 -8.30 -2.83
N SER A 302 -0.35 -8.09 -1.52
CA SER A 302 0.88 -8.22 -0.74
C SER A 302 1.40 -9.66 -0.66
N THR A 303 0.56 -10.69 -0.84
CA THR A 303 1.03 -12.07 -1.05
C THR A 303 1.65 -12.20 -2.43
N TYR A 304 0.98 -11.66 -3.45
CA TYR A 304 1.42 -11.77 -4.83
C TYR A 304 2.69 -10.99 -5.12
N GLU A 305 2.96 -9.83 -4.51
CA GLU A 305 4.25 -9.15 -4.72
C GLU A 305 5.45 -10.09 -4.43
N VAL A 306 5.38 -10.92 -3.39
CA VAL A 306 6.46 -11.86 -3.03
C VAL A 306 6.47 -13.08 -3.96
N VAL A 307 5.29 -13.63 -4.28
CA VAL A 307 5.14 -14.76 -5.21
C VAL A 307 5.63 -14.41 -6.61
N ILE A 308 5.34 -13.20 -7.08
CA ILE A 308 5.72 -12.71 -8.40
C ILE A 308 7.22 -12.52 -8.50
N LEU A 309 7.89 -11.95 -7.49
CA LEU A 309 9.34 -11.84 -7.52
C LEU A 309 10.02 -13.21 -7.61
N LEU A 310 9.49 -14.25 -6.94
CA LEU A 310 10.00 -15.62 -7.07
C LEU A 310 9.79 -16.15 -8.49
N ARG A 311 8.57 -16.05 -9.04
CA ARG A 311 8.23 -16.54 -10.39
C ARG A 311 8.96 -15.79 -11.50
N ALA A 312 9.27 -14.52 -11.29
CA ALA A 312 10.06 -13.68 -12.18
C ALA A 312 11.58 -13.98 -12.09
N GLY A 313 12.02 -14.83 -11.16
CA GLY A 313 13.43 -15.11 -10.92
C GLY A 313 14.20 -13.92 -10.34
N LEU A 314 13.50 -13.00 -9.68
CA LEU A 314 14.07 -11.79 -9.07
C LEU A 314 14.49 -12.04 -7.60
N VAL A 315 13.93 -13.05 -6.96
CA VAL A 315 14.38 -13.57 -5.66
C VAL A 315 14.58 -15.08 -5.73
N THR A 316 15.50 -15.59 -4.90
CA THR A 316 15.74 -17.03 -4.77
C THR A 316 14.65 -17.68 -3.90
N PRO A 317 14.45 -19.01 -3.96
CA PRO A 317 13.55 -19.72 -3.04
C PRO A 317 13.90 -19.49 -1.55
N GLN A 318 15.18 -19.39 -1.20
CA GLN A 318 15.59 -19.06 0.17
C GLN A 318 15.13 -17.64 0.56
N ARG A 319 15.41 -16.63 -0.27
CA ARG A 319 14.98 -15.26 0.01
C ARG A 319 13.46 -15.12 0.09
N PHE A 320 12.72 -15.86 -0.75
CA PHE A 320 11.27 -15.93 -0.68
C PHE A 320 10.77 -16.37 0.71
N LEU A 321 11.45 -17.32 1.34
CA LEU A 321 11.09 -17.82 2.67
C LEU A 321 11.56 -16.92 3.79
N GLU A 322 12.74 -16.30 3.64
CA GLU A 322 13.19 -15.23 4.53
C GLU A 322 12.16 -14.12 4.60
N ILE A 323 11.62 -13.65 3.46
CA ILE A 323 10.58 -12.60 3.43
C ILE A 323 9.34 -13.03 4.22
N TRP A 324 8.91 -14.29 4.12
CA TRP A 324 7.76 -14.78 4.89
C TRP A 324 8.05 -14.89 6.38
N ALA A 325 9.24 -15.37 6.75
CA ALA A 325 9.69 -15.40 8.14
C ALA A 325 9.81 -13.98 8.73
N GLU A 326 10.26 -13.00 7.94
CA GLU A 326 10.32 -11.58 8.31
C GLU A 326 8.93 -11.01 8.59
N ARG A 327 7.96 -11.29 7.73
CA ARG A 327 6.56 -10.85 7.91
C ARG A 327 5.91 -11.50 9.12
N ILE A 328 6.13 -12.79 9.34
CA ILE A 328 5.57 -13.49 10.51
C ILE A 328 6.21 -12.98 11.80
N THR A 329 7.52 -12.76 11.80
CA THR A 329 8.23 -12.11 12.93
C THR A 329 7.60 -10.74 13.24
N GLN A 330 7.35 -9.92 12.20
CA GLN A 330 6.69 -8.63 12.38
C GLN A 330 5.26 -8.77 12.95
N LEU A 331 4.50 -9.77 12.51
CA LEU A 331 3.17 -10.05 13.03
C LEU A 331 3.23 -10.44 14.52
N LEU A 332 4.13 -11.37 14.89
CA LEU A 332 4.30 -11.82 16.28
C LEU A 332 4.76 -10.69 17.21
N ARG A 333 5.50 -9.71 16.68
CA ARG A 333 5.88 -8.48 17.38
C ARG A 333 4.80 -7.40 17.43
N THR A 334 3.62 -7.65 16.86
CA THR A 334 2.48 -6.73 16.87
C THR A 334 1.41 -7.24 17.85
N PRO A 335 1.33 -6.73 19.10
CA PRO A 335 0.35 -7.20 20.08
C PRO A 335 -1.11 -7.02 19.62
N GLY A 336 -1.39 -5.98 18.84
CA GLY A 336 -2.74 -5.68 18.34
C GLY A 336 -3.34 -6.78 17.45
N ARG A 337 -2.55 -7.75 16.96
CA ARG A 337 -3.06 -8.93 16.24
C ARG A 337 -4.02 -9.78 17.09
N LEU A 338 -3.86 -9.74 18.42
CA LEU A 338 -4.68 -10.47 19.39
C LEU A 338 -5.92 -9.69 19.82
N ARG A 339 -6.12 -8.47 19.29
CA ARG A 339 -7.21 -7.58 19.68
C ARG A 339 -8.14 -7.19 18.54
N THR A 340 -7.61 -7.07 17.33
CA THR A 340 -8.39 -6.68 16.14
C THR A 340 -8.30 -7.80 15.11
N SER A 341 -9.47 -8.32 14.70
CA SER A 341 -9.54 -9.30 13.61
C SER A 341 -9.17 -8.65 12.26
N LEU A 342 -8.80 -9.46 11.28
CA LEU A 342 -8.36 -8.97 9.98
C LEU A 342 -9.48 -8.25 9.20
N SER A 343 -10.70 -8.75 9.30
CA SER A 343 -11.90 -8.09 8.78
C SER A 343 -12.20 -6.75 9.47
N GLN A 344 -12.01 -6.66 10.79
CA GLN A 344 -12.18 -5.40 11.52
C GLN A 344 -11.08 -4.39 11.17
N ALA A 345 -9.83 -4.83 11.03
CA ALA A 345 -8.72 -3.97 10.59
C ALA A 345 -8.98 -3.36 9.20
N SER A 346 -9.61 -4.12 8.30
CA SER A 346 -10.06 -3.64 6.99
C SER A 346 -11.15 -2.57 7.13
N PHE A 347 -12.16 -2.82 7.96
CA PHE A 347 -13.28 -1.90 8.17
C PHE A 347 -12.82 -0.56 8.79
N ASP A 348 -11.91 -0.62 9.76
CA ASP A 348 -11.36 0.53 10.50
C ASP A 348 -10.17 1.20 9.80
N ALA A 349 -9.82 0.81 8.56
CA ALA A 349 -8.68 1.36 7.83
C ALA A 349 -8.66 2.90 7.84
N TRP A 350 -9.84 3.50 7.62
CA TRP A 350 -10.10 4.93 7.60
C TRP A 350 -9.63 5.70 8.85
N ILE A 351 -9.59 5.03 10.01
CA ILE A 351 -9.28 5.66 11.30
C ILE A 351 -8.05 5.09 11.99
N LYS A 352 -7.75 3.78 11.85
CA LYS A 352 -6.63 3.15 12.56
C LYS A 352 -5.39 3.01 11.69
N HIS A 353 -5.53 2.50 10.46
CA HIS A 353 -4.38 2.29 9.59
C HIS A 353 -3.83 3.61 9.03
N TYR A 354 -4.74 4.49 8.60
CA TYR A 354 -4.36 5.75 7.96
C TYR A 354 -4.10 6.91 8.92
N ARG A 355 -4.36 6.72 10.23
CA ARG A 355 -4.04 7.69 11.28
C ARG A 355 -3.34 6.98 12.45
N PRO A 356 -2.13 6.42 12.21
CA PRO A 356 -1.42 5.71 13.25
C PRO A 356 -0.97 6.67 14.35
N ASP A 357 -0.98 6.16 15.57
CA ASP A 357 -0.51 6.78 16.80
C ASP A 357 0.41 5.82 17.56
N GLU A 358 0.91 6.24 18.72
CA GLU A 358 1.81 5.45 19.57
C GLU A 358 1.20 4.12 20.07
N SER A 359 -0.13 4.05 20.14
CA SER A 359 -0.87 2.88 20.63
C SER A 359 -1.22 1.88 19.52
N THR A 360 -1.06 2.27 18.25
CA THR A 360 -1.56 1.53 17.09
C THR A 360 -1.04 0.09 17.04
N ALA A 361 0.24 -0.14 17.35
CA ALA A 361 0.82 -1.48 17.40
C ALA A 361 0.19 -2.40 18.48
N ASN A 362 -0.36 -1.81 19.55
CA ASN A 362 -1.02 -2.53 20.64
C ASN A 362 -2.51 -2.76 20.38
N THR A 363 -3.16 -1.95 19.55
CA THR A 363 -4.62 -1.94 19.42
C THR A 363 -5.11 -2.52 18.09
N THR A 364 -4.27 -2.61 17.06
CA THR A 364 -4.67 -3.16 15.77
C THR A 364 -3.51 -3.87 15.04
N VAL A 365 -3.81 -4.41 13.87
CA VAL A 365 -2.84 -5.04 12.96
C VAL A 365 -3.04 -4.47 11.56
N SER A 366 -1.96 -4.41 10.78
CA SER A 366 -2.05 -4.04 9.37
C SER A 366 -2.78 -5.13 8.58
N TYR A 367 -3.83 -4.76 7.86
CA TYR A 367 -4.53 -5.66 6.93
C TYR A 367 -3.66 -6.02 5.70
N TYR A 368 -2.59 -5.27 5.41
CA TYR A 368 -1.54 -5.68 4.47
C TYR A 368 -0.70 -6.81 5.06
N LEU A 369 -0.15 -6.62 6.26
CA LEU A 369 0.75 -7.59 6.89
C LEU A 369 0.05 -8.91 7.20
N LYS A 370 -0.99 -8.88 8.06
CA LYS A 370 -1.73 -10.08 8.42
C LYS A 370 -2.47 -10.65 7.21
N GLY A 371 -3.00 -9.79 6.33
CA GLY A 371 -3.66 -10.24 5.09
C GLY A 371 -2.72 -10.98 4.15
N SER A 372 -1.47 -10.54 4.01
CA SER A 372 -0.46 -11.22 3.19
C SER A 372 -0.10 -12.62 3.71
N ILE A 373 0.01 -12.76 5.03
CA ILE A 373 0.30 -14.03 5.69
C ILE A 373 -0.92 -14.95 5.54
N VAL A 374 -2.12 -14.43 5.71
CA VAL A 374 -3.36 -15.19 5.43
C VAL A 374 -3.44 -15.61 3.97
N GLY A 375 -3.08 -14.77 3.00
CA GLY A 375 -3.02 -15.16 1.60
C GLY A 375 -2.01 -16.27 1.33
N PHE A 376 -0.84 -16.21 1.98
CA PHE A 376 0.16 -17.27 1.95
C PHE A 376 -0.37 -18.60 2.53
N LEU A 377 -1.00 -18.56 3.71
CA LEU A 377 -1.60 -19.73 4.34
C LEU A 377 -2.79 -20.27 3.53
N LEU A 378 -3.58 -19.40 2.90
CA LEU A 378 -4.69 -19.78 2.04
C LEU A 378 -4.18 -20.54 0.80
N ASP A 379 -3.08 -20.12 0.19
CA ASP A 379 -2.48 -20.87 -0.93
C ASP A 379 -2.10 -22.31 -0.51
N LEU A 380 -1.45 -22.45 0.65
CA LEU A 380 -1.10 -23.76 1.20
C LEU A 380 -2.33 -24.61 1.54
N GLU A 381 -3.36 -23.99 2.11
CA GLU A 381 -4.59 -24.69 2.50
C GLU A 381 -5.39 -25.17 1.26
N LEU A 382 -5.52 -24.34 0.23
CA LEU A 382 -6.17 -24.72 -1.03
C LEU A 382 -5.40 -25.87 -1.71
N ARG A 383 -4.07 -25.84 -1.70
CA ARG A 383 -3.23 -26.93 -2.21
C ARG A 383 -3.42 -28.19 -1.40
N ARG A 384 -3.37 -28.11 -0.07
CA ARG A 384 -3.53 -29.27 0.82
C ARG A 384 -4.86 -29.98 0.59
N ARG A 385 -5.98 -29.25 0.57
CA ARG A 385 -7.32 -29.84 0.39
C ARG A 385 -7.57 -30.41 -1.00
N SER A 386 -6.88 -29.89 -2.00
CA SER A 386 -7.04 -30.31 -3.40
C SER A 386 -5.97 -31.29 -3.89
N GLY A 387 -5.08 -31.78 -3.02
CA GLY A 387 -3.93 -32.59 -3.43
C GLY A 387 -2.98 -31.86 -4.39
N GLY A 388 -2.92 -30.53 -4.28
CA GLY A 388 -2.14 -29.62 -5.11
C GLY A 388 -2.78 -29.29 -6.46
N ALA A 389 -4.03 -29.66 -6.70
CA ALA A 389 -4.73 -29.38 -7.97
C ALA A 389 -5.24 -27.93 -8.07
N LYS A 390 -5.52 -27.27 -6.93
CA LYS A 390 -5.97 -25.89 -6.82
C LYS A 390 -5.01 -25.08 -5.96
N SER A 391 -4.94 -23.78 -6.23
CA SER A 391 -4.05 -22.82 -5.58
C SER A 391 -4.73 -21.46 -5.44
N LEU A 392 -4.04 -20.51 -4.80
CA LEU A 392 -4.51 -19.13 -4.73
C LEU A 392 -4.71 -18.52 -6.14
N ASP A 393 -3.94 -18.94 -7.14
CA ASP A 393 -4.08 -18.48 -8.53
C ASP A 393 -5.46 -18.83 -9.10
N ASP A 394 -5.96 -20.02 -8.79
CA ASP A 394 -7.29 -20.45 -9.22
C ASP A 394 -8.38 -19.62 -8.53
N LEU A 395 -8.17 -19.28 -7.26
CA LEU A 395 -9.10 -18.43 -6.52
C LEU A 395 -9.14 -17.01 -7.12
N VAL A 396 -8.00 -16.35 -7.30
CA VAL A 396 -7.98 -14.97 -7.81
C VAL A 396 -8.45 -14.89 -9.27
N ARG A 397 -8.18 -15.90 -10.10
CA ARG A 397 -8.80 -16.02 -11.43
C ARG A 397 -10.32 -16.11 -11.34
N THR A 398 -10.83 -16.98 -10.47
CA THR A 398 -12.28 -17.14 -10.26
C THR A 398 -12.92 -15.84 -9.80
N LEU A 399 -12.27 -15.10 -8.90
CA LEU A 399 -12.74 -13.79 -8.45
C LEU A 399 -12.71 -12.76 -9.59
N PHE A 400 -11.67 -12.76 -10.41
CA PHE A 400 -11.58 -11.89 -11.59
C PHE A 400 -12.67 -12.17 -12.61
N GLU A 401 -12.91 -13.42 -12.95
CA GLU A 401 -13.94 -13.83 -13.89
C GLU A 401 -15.36 -13.49 -13.41
N LYS A 402 -15.66 -13.72 -12.12
CA LYS A 402 -17.00 -13.52 -11.56
C LYS A 402 -17.28 -12.08 -11.11
N HIS A 403 -16.27 -11.37 -10.60
CA HIS A 403 -16.43 -10.11 -9.89
C HIS A 403 -15.57 -8.96 -10.45
N GLY A 404 -14.86 -9.16 -11.57
CA GLY A 404 -14.09 -8.11 -12.24
C GLY A 404 -14.93 -7.02 -12.92
N ARG A 405 -16.26 -7.07 -12.78
CA ARG A 405 -17.24 -6.13 -13.34
C ARG A 405 -18.29 -5.78 -12.27
N PRO A 406 -19.03 -4.66 -12.41
CA PRO A 406 -20.14 -4.33 -11.52
C PRO A 406 -21.13 -5.51 -11.37
N PRO A 407 -21.68 -5.76 -10.17
CA PRO A 407 -21.63 -4.92 -8.96
C PRO A 407 -20.38 -5.12 -8.08
N GLY A 408 -19.35 -5.83 -8.54
CA GLY A 408 -18.14 -6.11 -7.76
C GLY A 408 -18.26 -7.32 -6.83
N LEU A 409 -17.33 -7.41 -5.89
CA LEU A 409 -17.15 -8.51 -4.94
C LEU A 409 -17.99 -8.28 -3.67
N PRO A 410 -18.98 -9.14 -3.36
CA PRO A 410 -19.69 -9.07 -2.09
C PRO A 410 -18.80 -9.48 -0.90
N GLU A 411 -19.16 -9.07 0.31
CA GLU A 411 -18.36 -9.27 1.54
C GLU A 411 -18.04 -10.74 1.86
N ASP A 412 -18.87 -11.69 1.40
CA ASP A 412 -18.67 -13.15 1.53
C ASP A 412 -18.05 -13.80 0.28
N GLY A 413 -17.76 -13.01 -0.76
CA GLY A 413 -17.44 -13.50 -2.09
C GLY A 413 -16.13 -14.28 -2.19
N VAL A 414 -15.11 -13.90 -1.43
CA VAL A 414 -13.82 -14.61 -1.40
C VAL A 414 -13.97 -16.00 -0.79
N GLU A 415 -14.60 -16.07 0.38
CA GLU A 415 -14.87 -17.33 1.07
C GLU A 415 -15.73 -18.26 0.21
N LYS A 416 -16.82 -17.74 -0.34
CA LYS A 416 -17.73 -18.51 -1.20
C LYS A 416 -16.99 -19.06 -2.42
N ALA A 417 -16.18 -18.24 -3.09
CA ALA A 417 -15.39 -18.69 -4.23
C ALA A 417 -14.39 -19.79 -3.85
N ALA A 418 -13.75 -19.70 -2.68
CA ALA A 418 -12.83 -20.72 -2.19
C ALA A 418 -13.55 -22.04 -1.84
N ILE A 419 -14.70 -21.97 -1.17
CA ILE A 419 -15.55 -23.13 -0.86
C ILE A 419 -16.02 -23.81 -2.16
N ASP A 420 -16.51 -23.03 -3.14
CA ASP A 420 -16.95 -23.56 -4.43
C ASP A 420 -15.79 -24.20 -5.20
N LEU A 421 -14.59 -23.62 -5.14
CA LEU A 421 -13.40 -24.09 -5.84
C LEU A 421 -12.91 -25.45 -5.32
N ILE A 422 -13.00 -25.66 -4.01
CA ILE A 422 -12.55 -26.89 -3.35
C ILE A 422 -13.68 -27.93 -3.25
N GLY A 423 -14.94 -27.49 -3.15
CA GLY A 423 -16.10 -28.35 -2.91
C GLY A 423 -16.25 -28.79 -1.44
N ASP A 424 -15.66 -28.05 -0.49
CA ASP A 424 -15.64 -28.39 0.93
C ASP A 424 -16.09 -27.21 1.80
N ARG A 425 -17.25 -27.37 2.44
CA ARG A 425 -17.86 -26.33 3.30
C ARG A 425 -17.13 -26.12 4.61
N SER A 426 -16.30 -27.06 5.07
CA SER A 426 -15.52 -26.90 6.30
C SER A 426 -14.44 -25.82 6.18
N LEU A 427 -14.18 -25.32 4.97
CA LEU A 427 -13.32 -24.16 4.77
C LEU A 427 -13.92 -22.89 5.40
N HIS A 428 -15.24 -22.83 5.64
CA HIS A 428 -15.89 -21.77 6.41
C HIS A 428 -15.21 -21.56 7.76
N ASP A 429 -14.96 -22.64 8.51
CA ASP A 429 -14.37 -22.56 9.85
C ASP A 429 -12.94 -22.00 9.80
N TRP A 430 -12.20 -22.30 8.73
CA TRP A 430 -10.88 -21.72 8.49
C TRP A 430 -10.96 -20.21 8.27
N PHE A 431 -11.91 -19.74 7.45
CA PHE A 431 -12.13 -18.30 7.23
C PHE A 431 -12.58 -17.58 8.51
N GLN A 432 -13.46 -18.20 9.30
CA GLN A 432 -13.90 -17.63 10.58
C GLN A 432 -12.70 -17.41 11.52
N ARG A 433 -11.81 -18.40 11.65
CA ARG A 433 -10.59 -18.26 12.47
C ARG A 433 -9.60 -17.24 11.89
N ALA A 434 -9.26 -17.35 10.61
CA ALA A 434 -8.20 -16.53 10.01
C ALA A 434 -8.58 -15.06 9.80
N ILE A 435 -9.85 -14.79 9.47
CA ILE A 435 -10.33 -13.45 9.05
C ILE A 435 -11.14 -12.74 10.12
N HIS A 436 -12.01 -13.48 10.82
CA HIS A 436 -13.05 -12.89 11.66
C HIS A 436 -12.77 -13.01 13.16
N SER A 437 -11.76 -13.79 13.56
CA SER A 437 -11.30 -13.89 14.94
C SER A 437 -9.91 -13.25 15.16
N THR A 438 -9.48 -13.25 16.42
CA THR A 438 -8.14 -12.85 16.87
C THR A 438 -7.30 -14.05 17.30
N GLU A 439 -7.73 -15.27 16.96
CA GLU A 439 -6.94 -16.48 17.19
C GLU A 439 -5.64 -16.41 16.39
N GLU A 440 -4.61 -17.07 16.93
CA GLU A 440 -3.32 -17.16 16.25
C GLU A 440 -3.43 -18.03 14.99
N LEU A 441 -2.65 -17.67 13.97
CA LEU A 441 -2.67 -18.38 12.69
C LEU A 441 -1.94 -19.73 12.80
N GLU A 442 -2.48 -20.76 12.14
CA GLU A 442 -1.97 -22.14 12.12
C GLU A 442 -0.73 -22.29 11.19
N ILE A 443 0.34 -21.55 11.49
CA ILE A 443 1.55 -21.44 10.64
C ILE A 443 2.30 -22.79 10.56
N ASP A 444 2.52 -23.43 11.71
CA ASP A 444 3.26 -24.69 11.81
C ASP A 444 2.59 -25.80 10.99
N GLU A 445 1.26 -25.91 11.07
CA GLU A 445 0.49 -26.93 10.35
C GLU A 445 0.53 -26.69 8.83
N ALA A 446 0.37 -25.45 8.40
CA ALA A 446 0.43 -25.09 6.99
C ALA A 446 1.82 -25.42 6.37
N LEU A 447 2.91 -25.03 7.05
CA LEU A 447 4.28 -25.28 6.60
C LEU A 447 4.65 -26.76 6.62
N ALA A 448 4.16 -27.51 7.60
CA ALA A 448 4.37 -28.95 7.67
C ALA A 448 3.84 -29.66 6.41
N GLY A 449 2.76 -29.17 5.80
CA GLY A 449 2.24 -29.69 4.54
C GLY A 449 3.24 -29.67 3.37
N VAL A 450 4.25 -28.81 3.44
CA VAL A 450 5.32 -28.66 2.44
C VAL A 450 6.71 -28.96 3.02
N GLY A 451 6.80 -29.68 4.14
CA GLY A 451 8.09 -30.13 4.69
C GLY A 451 9.00 -28.98 5.13
N VAL A 452 8.41 -27.87 5.58
CA VAL A 452 9.11 -26.73 6.18
C VAL A 452 8.65 -26.62 7.64
N LYS A 453 9.57 -26.20 8.51
CA LYS A 453 9.28 -25.98 9.93
C LYS A 453 9.69 -24.57 10.34
N PRO A 454 8.84 -23.85 11.09
CA PRO A 454 9.25 -22.62 11.76
C PRO A 454 10.00 -22.93 13.06
N VAL A 455 11.06 -22.19 13.32
CA VAL A 455 11.79 -22.17 14.59
C VAL A 455 11.62 -20.80 15.21
N LEU A 456 11.06 -20.75 16.42
CA LEU A 456 10.89 -19.51 17.18
C LEU A 456 12.02 -19.38 18.20
N ALA A 457 12.71 -18.24 18.15
CA ALA A 457 13.80 -17.90 19.07
C ALA A 457 13.69 -16.45 19.54
N PRO A 458 14.37 -16.08 20.64
CA PRO A 458 14.55 -14.68 20.99
C PRO A 458 15.40 -13.96 19.93
N ALA A 459 15.11 -12.68 19.67
CA ALA A 459 15.85 -11.89 18.69
C ALA A 459 17.36 -11.81 19.00
N GLY A 460 18.21 -12.22 18.05
CA GLY A 460 19.67 -12.14 18.16
C GLY A 460 20.17 -10.68 18.22
N GLY A 461 19.47 -9.77 17.55
CA GLY A 461 19.75 -8.33 17.46
C GLY A 461 18.48 -7.48 17.61
N ALA A 462 18.62 -6.18 17.84
CA ALA A 462 17.49 -5.25 17.70
C ALA A 462 16.98 -5.19 16.24
N ASP A 463 17.87 -5.51 15.29
CA ASP A 463 17.62 -5.48 13.85
C ASP A 463 17.35 -6.88 13.28
N ASP A 464 17.24 -7.89 14.15
CA ASP A 464 16.93 -9.25 13.74
C ASP A 464 15.45 -9.34 13.34
N LYS A 465 15.21 -9.69 12.08
CA LYS A 465 13.89 -9.78 11.48
C LYS A 465 13.44 -11.23 11.31
N GLY A 466 14.23 -12.22 11.69
CA GLY A 466 14.01 -13.61 11.29
C GLY A 466 14.67 -13.92 9.95
N GLY A 467 14.46 -15.14 9.44
CA GLY A 467 15.12 -15.59 8.22
C GLY A 467 14.74 -17.01 7.78
N ALA A 468 15.56 -17.60 6.92
CA ALA A 468 15.42 -19.00 6.53
C ALA A 468 16.80 -19.64 6.31
N GLU A 469 16.98 -20.84 6.85
CA GLU A 469 18.23 -21.59 6.74
C GLU A 469 18.04 -22.83 5.87
N GLN A 470 19.10 -23.17 5.13
CA GLN A 470 19.13 -24.39 4.30
C GLN A 470 19.52 -25.61 5.14
N ASP A 471 20.48 -25.43 6.05
CA ASP A 471 20.87 -26.45 7.02
C ASP A 471 20.10 -26.24 8.34
N PRO A 472 19.30 -27.21 8.80
CA PRO A 472 18.67 -27.16 10.12
C PRO A 472 19.64 -26.92 11.28
N ASP A 473 20.93 -27.29 11.13
CA ASP A 473 21.95 -27.11 12.17
C ASP A 473 22.42 -25.64 12.28
N ASP A 474 22.20 -24.83 11.24
CA ASP A 474 22.48 -23.37 11.25
C ASP A 474 21.34 -22.56 11.90
N ALA A 475 20.21 -23.22 12.21
CA ALA A 475 19.05 -22.56 12.80
C ALA A 475 19.36 -21.96 14.19
N PRO A 476 18.76 -20.81 14.55
CA PRO A 476 18.84 -20.30 15.91
C PRO A 476 18.37 -21.34 16.94
N GLN A 477 19.16 -21.53 18.00
CA GLN A 477 18.80 -22.45 19.07
C GLN A 477 17.53 -21.96 19.82
N PRO A 478 16.46 -22.77 19.91
CA PRO A 478 15.22 -22.37 20.61
C PRO A 478 15.42 -22.04 22.10
N ASP A 479 16.45 -22.64 22.71
CA ASP A 479 16.90 -22.45 24.09
C ASP A 479 18.05 -21.45 24.22
N ALA A 480 18.40 -20.72 23.15
CA ALA A 480 19.38 -19.65 23.19
C ALA A 480 19.08 -18.68 24.35
N ARG A 481 20.16 -18.19 24.98
CA ARG A 481 20.08 -17.35 26.17
C ARG A 481 19.16 -16.15 25.94
N ASN A 482 18.11 -16.04 26.74
CA ASN A 482 17.18 -14.92 26.68
C ASN A 482 17.92 -13.60 26.87
N ARG A 483 17.90 -12.76 25.83
CA ARG A 483 18.34 -11.36 25.95
C ARG A 483 17.39 -10.59 26.85
N SER A 484 17.91 -9.53 27.45
CA SER A 484 17.08 -8.62 28.21
C SER A 484 16.23 -7.75 27.29
N TRP A 485 14.97 -7.59 27.67
CA TRP A 485 13.96 -6.86 26.91
C TRP A 485 13.14 -5.98 27.84
N ILE A 486 12.80 -4.78 27.35
CA ILE A 486 11.90 -3.86 28.04
C ILE A 486 10.58 -3.65 27.30
N GLY A 487 10.49 -3.99 26.01
CA GLY A 487 9.30 -3.77 25.20
C GLY A 487 9.00 -2.33 24.84
N ALA A 488 10.04 -1.53 24.62
CA ALA A 488 9.93 -0.19 24.03
C ALA A 488 10.62 -0.17 22.66
N THR A 489 9.99 0.47 21.68
CA THR A 489 10.61 0.81 20.40
C THR A 489 11.23 2.20 20.51
N LEU A 490 12.48 2.34 20.11
CA LEU A 490 13.23 3.59 20.22
C LEU A 490 13.43 4.24 18.85
N ARG A 491 13.54 5.57 18.85
CA ARG A 491 13.94 6.38 17.70
C ARG A 491 15.06 7.33 18.12
N GLU A 492 16.12 7.39 17.32
CA GLU A 492 17.17 8.39 17.54
C GLU A 492 16.67 9.78 17.13
N LYS A 493 16.86 10.75 18.03
CA LYS A 493 16.54 12.17 17.79
C LYS A 493 17.64 13.03 18.37
N THR A 494 18.41 13.70 17.52
CA THR A 494 19.36 14.77 17.88
C THR A 494 20.24 14.49 19.11
N GLY A 495 20.75 13.26 19.26
CA GLY A 495 21.63 12.88 20.38
C GLY A 495 20.94 12.35 21.64
N ALA A 496 19.61 12.15 21.58
CA ALA A 496 18.78 11.47 22.58
C ALA A 496 18.06 10.24 21.97
N LEU A 497 17.63 9.31 22.84
CA LEU A 497 16.85 8.13 22.48
C LEU A 497 15.39 8.35 22.88
N GLU A 498 14.53 8.69 21.92
CA GLU A 498 13.09 8.87 22.15
C GLU A 498 12.36 7.52 22.11
N ILE A 499 11.46 7.27 23.05
CA ILE A 499 10.55 6.14 22.99
C ILE A 499 9.46 6.44 21.96
N ALA A 500 9.40 5.66 20.89
CA ALA A 500 8.39 5.80 19.84
C ALA A 500 7.08 5.09 20.22
N SER A 501 7.17 3.95 20.89
CA SER A 501 6.01 3.18 21.37
C SER A 501 6.43 2.23 22.48
N VAL A 502 5.45 1.79 23.28
CA VAL A 502 5.63 0.85 24.39
C VAL A 502 4.63 -0.28 24.19
N ALA A 503 5.11 -1.53 24.17
CA ALA A 503 4.29 -2.71 24.00
C ALA A 503 3.44 -2.98 25.25
N ASP A 504 2.18 -3.36 25.06
CA ASP A 504 1.31 -3.75 26.16
C ASP A 504 1.82 -5.02 26.87
N GLY A 505 1.72 -5.05 28.20
CA GLY A 505 2.24 -6.12 29.06
C GLY A 505 3.77 -6.15 29.20
N SER A 506 4.48 -5.15 28.66
CA SER A 506 5.93 -5.09 28.73
C SER A 506 6.47 -4.51 30.04
N PRO A 507 7.75 -4.75 30.38
CA PRO A 507 8.41 -4.07 31.49
C PRO A 507 8.40 -2.55 31.39
N ALA A 508 8.54 -1.99 30.19
CA ALA A 508 8.48 -0.56 29.95
C ALA A 508 7.11 0.00 30.35
N GLN A 509 6.02 -0.66 29.97
CA GLN A 509 4.68 -0.26 30.39
C GLN A 509 4.51 -0.36 31.91
N ALA A 510 4.95 -1.47 32.52
CA ALA A 510 4.85 -1.67 33.97
C ALA A 510 5.62 -0.61 34.77
N ALA A 511 6.76 -0.14 34.23
CA ALA A 511 7.56 0.92 34.81
C ALA A 511 7.01 2.33 34.53
N GLY A 512 5.94 2.45 33.74
CA GLY A 512 5.33 3.74 33.40
C GLY A 512 6.09 4.54 32.35
N LEU A 513 6.94 3.89 31.53
CA LEU A 513 7.51 4.52 30.34
C LEU A 513 6.42 4.74 29.29
N ALA A 514 6.54 5.82 28.52
CA ALA A 514 5.57 6.22 27.53
C ALA A 514 6.24 6.71 26.24
N ALA A 515 5.49 6.74 25.15
CA ALA A 515 5.96 7.37 23.92
C ALA A 515 6.21 8.86 24.14
N GLY A 516 7.25 9.39 23.49
CA GLY A 516 7.73 10.76 23.68
C GLY A 516 8.69 10.94 24.86
N ASP A 517 8.85 9.95 25.74
CA ASP A 517 9.92 9.99 26.75
C ASP A 517 11.30 9.96 26.07
N GLU A 518 12.19 10.87 26.44
CA GLU A 518 13.54 10.96 25.91
C GLU A 518 14.55 10.40 26.93
N ILE A 519 15.04 9.18 26.70
CA ILE A 519 16.02 8.52 27.57
C ILE A 519 17.38 9.19 27.37
N VAL A 520 17.90 9.80 28.45
CA VAL A 520 19.17 10.52 28.44
C VAL A 520 20.27 9.77 29.18
N ALA A 521 19.92 8.93 30.16
CA ALA A 521 20.89 8.07 30.85
C ALA A 521 20.34 6.69 31.22
N VAL A 522 21.24 5.70 31.26
CA VAL A 522 21.00 4.35 31.78
C VAL A 522 22.05 4.07 32.85
N ASP A 523 21.60 3.77 34.06
CA ASP A 523 22.41 3.57 35.27
C ASP A 523 23.41 4.72 35.53
N GLY A 524 22.99 5.96 35.24
CA GLY A 524 23.80 7.16 35.43
C GLY A 524 24.83 7.46 34.33
N PHE A 525 24.89 6.65 33.27
CA PHE A 525 25.73 6.90 32.09
C PHE A 525 24.89 7.36 30.91
N ARG A 526 25.48 8.14 29.99
CA ARG A 526 24.82 8.56 28.75
C ARG A 526 24.13 7.38 28.05
N ALA A 527 22.90 7.61 27.59
CA ALA A 527 22.04 6.55 27.09
C ALA A 527 22.66 5.81 25.87
N ASP A 528 22.86 4.51 26.05
CA ASP A 528 23.07 3.51 25.00
C ASP A 528 22.29 2.26 25.42
N LEU A 529 20.96 2.32 25.27
CA LEU A 529 20.09 1.28 25.78
C LEU A 529 20.30 -0.05 25.04
N LYS A 530 20.61 -0.02 23.73
CA LYS A 530 20.88 -1.21 22.91
C LYS A 530 22.07 -2.00 23.46
N GLN A 531 23.19 -1.32 23.72
CA GLN A 531 24.38 -1.98 24.26
C GLN A 531 24.19 -2.43 25.71
N ARG A 532 23.46 -1.65 26.53
CA ARG A 532 23.18 -2.00 27.93
C ARG A 532 22.31 -3.26 28.02
N LEU A 533 21.21 -3.33 27.26
CA LEU A 533 20.34 -4.51 27.20
C LEU A 533 21.07 -5.75 26.68
N ALA A 534 22.01 -5.60 25.75
CA ALA A 534 22.83 -6.70 25.25
C ALA A 534 23.75 -7.33 26.33
N ARG A 535 24.11 -6.58 27.37
CA ARG A 535 24.98 -7.03 28.47
C ARG A 535 24.21 -7.42 29.74
N ALA A 536 22.97 -6.96 29.87
CA ALA A 536 22.14 -7.21 31.03
C ALA A 536 21.49 -8.60 31.01
N GLN A 537 21.07 -9.08 32.18
CA GLN A 537 20.36 -10.35 32.34
C GLN A 537 18.89 -10.13 32.69
N PRO A 538 17.96 -10.99 32.21
CA PRO A 538 16.59 -10.99 32.67
C PRO A 538 16.50 -11.03 34.20
N GLY A 539 15.58 -10.26 34.77
CA GLY A 539 15.39 -10.07 36.21
C GLY A 539 16.22 -8.93 36.82
N GLN A 540 17.29 -8.47 36.14
CA GLN A 540 18.03 -7.27 36.57
C GLN A 540 17.15 -6.02 36.47
N THR A 541 17.40 -5.04 37.34
CA THR A 541 16.76 -3.73 37.27
C THR A 541 17.75 -2.72 36.72
N VAL A 542 17.32 -1.94 35.73
CA VAL A 542 18.08 -0.79 35.21
C VAL A 542 17.37 0.49 35.61
N ARG A 543 18.14 1.54 35.91
CA ARG A 543 17.62 2.87 36.19
C ARG A 543 17.74 3.75 34.95
N LEU A 544 16.62 4.23 34.44
CA LEU A 544 16.56 5.14 33.32
C LEU A 544 16.35 6.55 33.86
N ALA A 545 17.17 7.50 33.43
CA ALA A 545 16.85 8.92 33.54
C ALA A 545 16.36 9.40 32.19
N LEU A 546 15.19 10.02 32.16
CA LEU A 546 14.52 10.46 30.95
C LEU A 546 13.88 11.82 31.14
N PHE A 547 13.75 12.57 30.05
CA PHE A 547 12.85 13.71 30.01
C PHE A 547 11.47 13.25 29.58
N ARG A 548 10.48 13.57 30.39
CA ARG A 548 9.07 13.51 30.01
C ARG A 548 8.60 14.94 29.81
N MET A 549 8.34 15.31 28.56
CA MET A 549 8.25 16.72 28.20
C MET A 549 9.54 17.44 28.64
N ASP A 550 9.48 18.37 29.59
CA ASP A 550 10.61 19.11 30.14
C ASP A 550 11.01 18.69 31.57
N GLU A 551 10.36 17.67 32.14
CA GLU A 551 10.66 17.17 33.48
C GLU A 551 11.62 15.97 33.42
N LEU A 552 12.72 16.05 34.18
CA LEU A 552 13.63 14.92 34.36
C LEU A 552 13.03 13.95 35.39
N VAL A 553 12.79 12.72 34.96
CA VAL A 553 12.26 11.63 35.80
C VAL A 553 13.27 10.48 35.82
N GLU A 554 13.42 9.85 36.99
CA GLU A 554 14.12 8.57 37.11
C GLU A 554 13.11 7.43 37.27
N VAL A 555 13.25 6.39 36.44
CA VAL A 555 12.38 5.22 36.43
C VAL A 555 13.24 3.96 36.56
N SER A 556 12.84 3.03 37.42
CA SER A 556 13.46 1.70 37.52
C SER A 556 12.66 0.69 36.70
N VAL A 557 13.34 0.00 35.78
CA VAL A 557 12.73 -1.02 34.91
C VAL A 557 13.34 -2.38 35.21
N GLN A 558 12.52 -3.33 35.64
CA GLN A 558 12.94 -4.71 35.79
C GLN A 558 12.92 -5.41 34.42
N LEU A 559 14.09 -5.80 33.91
CA LEU A 559 14.25 -6.41 32.60
C LEU A 559 13.57 -7.78 32.56
N ALA A 560 12.84 -8.06 31.47
CA ALA A 560 12.30 -9.39 31.21
C ALA A 560 13.18 -10.14 30.20
N ALA A 561 12.91 -11.45 30.07
CA ALA A 561 13.40 -12.20 28.92
C ALA A 561 12.72 -11.71 27.65
N ALA A 562 13.49 -11.55 26.57
CA ALA A 562 12.94 -11.26 25.25
C ALA A 562 11.94 -12.34 24.82
N PRO A 563 10.79 -11.96 24.24
CA PRO A 563 9.85 -12.92 23.68
C PRO A 563 10.49 -13.76 22.57
N ARG A 564 10.01 -14.99 22.40
CA ARG A 564 10.40 -15.85 21.28
C ARG A 564 9.53 -15.54 20.06
N ASP A 565 9.75 -14.36 19.49
CA ASP A 565 8.94 -13.81 18.40
C ASP A 565 9.70 -13.69 17.07
N THR A 566 10.98 -14.08 17.03
CA THR A 566 11.76 -14.19 15.80
C THR A 566 11.57 -15.56 15.18
N VAL A 567 11.17 -15.60 13.91
CA VAL A 567 10.93 -16.82 13.16
C VAL A 567 12.06 -17.08 12.18
N THR A 568 12.56 -18.31 12.18
CA THR A 568 13.43 -18.85 11.13
C THR A 568 12.78 -20.06 10.49
N PHE A 569 12.65 -20.07 9.17
CA PHE A 569 12.17 -21.24 8.44
C PHE A 569 13.32 -22.20 8.11
N ILE A 570 13.11 -23.49 8.34
CA ILE A 570 14.08 -24.54 8.03
C ILE A 570 13.40 -25.70 7.30
N PRO A 571 14.12 -26.48 6.49
CA PRO A 571 13.58 -27.75 6.01
C PRO A 571 13.33 -28.70 7.19
N ASP A 572 12.23 -29.47 7.14
CA ASP A 572 12.03 -30.55 8.10
C ASP A 572 12.90 -31.75 7.67
N PRO A 573 13.91 -32.17 8.47
CA PRO A 573 14.76 -33.33 8.14
C PRO A 573 13.96 -34.64 8.09
N ARG A 574 12.72 -34.66 8.58
CA ARG A 574 11.79 -35.80 8.54
C ARG A 574 10.69 -35.63 7.49
N ALA A 575 10.82 -34.65 6.59
CA ALA A 575 9.88 -34.44 5.50
C ALA A 575 9.76 -35.70 4.63
N LYS A 576 8.52 -36.13 4.40
CA LYS A 576 8.19 -37.26 3.55
C LYS A 576 8.30 -36.87 2.06
N PRO A 577 8.50 -37.84 1.14
CA PRO A 577 8.61 -37.56 -0.29
C PRO A 577 7.46 -36.72 -0.87
N GLU A 578 6.22 -36.93 -0.40
CA GLU A 578 5.06 -36.16 -0.82
C GLU A 578 5.12 -34.69 -0.38
N GLN A 579 5.67 -34.40 0.80
CA GLN A 579 5.84 -33.03 1.31
C GLN A 579 6.94 -32.30 0.52
N LEU A 580 8.03 -32.99 0.18
CA LEU A 580 9.11 -32.46 -0.65
C LEU A 580 8.61 -32.15 -2.07
N ALA A 581 7.84 -33.06 -2.67
CA ALA A 581 7.23 -32.82 -3.98
C ALA A 581 6.22 -31.66 -3.96
N ALA A 582 5.43 -31.53 -2.89
CA ALA A 582 4.53 -30.40 -2.70
C ALA A 582 5.30 -29.08 -2.57
N ARG A 583 6.43 -29.09 -1.85
CA ARG A 583 7.33 -27.93 -1.71
C ARG A 583 7.90 -27.49 -3.05
N ASP A 584 8.46 -28.42 -3.83
CA ASP A 584 9.05 -28.11 -5.13
C ASP A 584 8.01 -27.54 -6.10
N LYS A 585 6.78 -28.09 -6.07
CA LYS A 585 5.65 -27.58 -6.86
C LYS A 585 5.20 -26.18 -6.40
N TRP A 586 5.22 -25.92 -5.09
CA TRP A 586 4.83 -24.64 -4.52
C TRP A 586 5.86 -23.54 -4.83
N LEU A 587 7.15 -23.83 -4.67
CA LEU A 587 8.25 -22.91 -4.96
C LEU A 587 8.53 -22.76 -6.46
N GLY A 588 8.06 -23.71 -7.28
CA GLY A 588 8.38 -23.76 -8.72
C GLY A 588 9.85 -24.10 -9.01
N ALA A 589 10.60 -24.52 -7.99
CA ALA A 589 11.99 -24.88 -8.04
C ALA A 589 12.30 -25.86 -6.88
N ARG A 590 13.38 -26.63 -7.03
CA ARG A 590 13.91 -27.40 -5.89
C ARG A 590 14.48 -26.44 -4.85
N TRP A 591 14.28 -26.76 -3.59
CA TRP A 591 15.03 -26.13 -2.50
C TRP A 591 16.54 -26.34 -2.76
N PRO A 592 17.40 -25.31 -2.62
CA PRO A 592 18.84 -25.47 -2.80
C PRO A 592 19.39 -26.51 -1.82
N GLU A 593 20.05 -27.56 -2.33
CA GLU A 593 20.75 -28.55 -1.49
C GLU A 593 21.99 -27.96 -0.82
#